data_AF-A0A2V3IES8-F1
#
_entry.id   AF-A0A2V3IES8-F1
#
_cell.length_a   1.000
_cell.length_b   1.000
_cell.length_c   1.000
_cell.angle_alpha   90.00
_cell.angle_beta   90.00
_cell.angle_gamma   90.00
#
_symmetry.space_group_name_H-M   'P 1'
#
loop_
_entity.id
_entity.type
_entity.pdbx_description
1 polymer ?
#
loop_
_entity_poly.entity_id
_entity_poly.type
_entity_poly.pdbx_seq_one_letter_code
_entity_poly.pdbx_strand_id
1 'polypeptide(L)'
;MAFHLIVSATIPLFLLLTTKTHSQFINEIHYDNEGLDVNEAVEIAAPAGTDLSGWSLQFYNGNGGSLYQKVSLFGVTPSQINGWGFRTFAISSIQNGPDAIALVNDAGSLVEFLSYEGVVTGVAGVADGVRSTDISVAESSSTSTNSSLQRVGTGNSAPDFSWTGPIQSSFGDVNDGQTFTALPPCPTTFVNEMRLEGIDAKLNETVEIAALAATDLSGWQLALYHGRDGKRYKTVSLFGVVSDESHGWGTLEFDVSPVLTGELIGVALVDDAGGVLQFLSAGGTLTAVDGPAQGKRSVDVGVEESGSPPSTHSLQLVGDGNNACDYRWTGPAPSSFGSVNIGQRFTTTASSGDSSGEGGGGRGVVEGNAEQVQKVSIGAIQGESHISPLDGERVNVQGIVTAVGSRGFYIQDGIGDGNDATSDAIWVFSRSRAAVNVGDEVSVIGMVTEFFQGGQGTNRLSLTELSEPSFEVLSSNNELPAVVVLGVDGRQPPSESIDAKPTEFDVVNDGLDFYESLEGMRVRVKNAVVISPKSRFGAIWVVGDGGVGATGLNERGALTIAQNDFNPSASKSTMIMEFWAGLLHQM
;
A
#
# COMPACT_ATOMS: atom_id res chain seq x y z
N MET A 1 -62.61 6.30 25.77
CA MET A 1 -61.45 6.43 26.67
C MET A 1 -60.57 5.22 26.47
N ALA A 2 -59.40 5.42 25.86
CA ALA A 2 -58.17 4.64 26.02
C ALA A 2 -57.21 5.03 24.88
N PHE A 3 -56.31 5.98 25.14
CA PHE A 3 -55.10 6.16 24.33
C PHE A 3 -53.99 5.34 25.01
N HIS A 4 -53.40 4.40 24.27
CA HIS A 4 -52.17 3.72 24.70
C HIS A 4 -50.99 4.65 24.42
N LEU A 5 -50.28 5.04 25.48
CA LEU A 5 -49.05 5.81 25.44
C LEU A 5 -47.88 4.82 25.33
N ILE A 6 -47.16 4.81 24.21
CA ILE A 6 -45.87 4.12 24.11
C ILE A 6 -44.80 5.12 24.54
N VAL A 7 -44.17 4.87 25.69
CA VAL A 7 -43.00 5.60 26.14
C VAL A 7 -41.78 4.99 25.45
N SER A 8 -41.17 5.74 24.53
CA SER A 8 -39.87 5.40 23.95
C SER A 8 -38.79 5.74 24.97
N ALA A 9 -38.11 4.72 25.50
CA ALA A 9 -36.93 4.90 26.33
C ALA A 9 -35.70 5.01 25.41
N THR A 10 -35.18 6.22 25.25
CA THR A 10 -33.87 6.46 24.65
C THR A 10 -32.80 6.06 25.65
N ILE A 11 -32.10 4.95 25.36
CA ILE A 11 -30.87 4.58 26.05
C ILE A 11 -29.78 5.54 25.59
N PRO A 12 -29.09 6.28 26.47
CA PRO A 12 -27.97 7.11 26.06
C PRO A 12 -26.85 6.21 25.54
N LEU A 13 -26.47 6.42 24.28
CA LEU A 13 -25.28 5.83 23.67
C LEU A 13 -24.08 6.41 24.41
N PHE A 14 -23.55 5.68 25.38
CA PHE A 14 -22.25 5.98 25.98
C PHE A 14 -21.22 5.68 24.91
N LEU A 15 -20.75 6.72 24.22
CA LEU A 15 -19.58 6.62 23.35
C LEU A 15 -18.39 6.31 24.25
N LEU A 16 -18.05 5.02 24.38
CA LEU A 16 -16.76 4.62 24.92
C LEU A 16 -15.73 5.14 23.90
N LEU A 17 -15.09 6.25 24.23
CA LEU A 17 -13.85 6.66 23.57
C LEU A 17 -12.81 5.60 23.92
N THR A 18 -12.63 4.61 23.06
CA THR A 18 -11.45 3.75 23.10
C THR A 18 -10.26 4.64 22.78
N THR A 19 -9.43 4.93 23.78
CA THR A 19 -8.18 5.66 23.58
C THR A 19 -7.29 4.84 22.66
N LYS A 20 -7.01 5.38 21.47
CA LYS A 20 -6.07 4.81 20.50
C LYS A 20 -4.71 4.70 21.19
N THR A 21 -4.23 3.48 21.45
CA THR A 21 -2.94 3.31 22.14
C THR A 21 -1.82 3.30 21.10
N HIS A 22 -1.12 4.41 21.00
CA HIS A 22 0.11 4.51 20.23
C HIS A 22 1.30 3.98 21.04
N SER A 23 2.34 3.50 20.35
CA SER A 23 3.58 3.06 21.01
C SER A 23 4.46 4.23 21.46
N GLN A 24 4.23 5.43 20.93
CA GLN A 24 4.86 6.68 21.38
C GLN A 24 4.01 7.34 22.46
N PHE A 25 4.65 7.79 23.54
CA PHE A 25 3.96 8.48 24.64
C PHE A 25 4.86 9.49 25.34
N ILE A 26 4.25 10.43 26.06
CA ILE A 26 4.97 11.41 26.89
C ILE A 26 5.50 10.67 28.12
N ASN A 27 6.82 10.68 28.30
CA ASN A 27 7.54 9.87 29.30
C ASN A 27 8.00 10.65 30.53
N GLU A 28 8.43 11.89 30.34
CA GLU A 28 8.99 12.76 31.38
C GLU A 28 8.65 14.23 31.07
N ILE A 29 8.32 15.01 32.10
CA ILE A 29 7.93 16.43 31.98
C ILE A 29 8.63 17.22 33.08
N HIS A 30 9.24 18.36 32.70
CA HIS A 30 9.66 19.40 33.63
C HIS A 30 9.08 20.74 33.15
N TYR A 31 8.28 21.39 34.00
CA TYR A 31 7.57 22.64 33.70
C TYR A 31 7.71 23.72 34.78
N ASP A 32 7.94 23.38 36.06
CA ASP A 32 8.05 24.37 37.15
C ASP A 32 9.26 24.03 38.06
N ASN A 33 10.02 25.06 38.43
CA ASN A 33 11.20 24.93 39.29
C ASN A 33 11.48 26.20 40.12
N GLU A 34 12.39 26.07 41.09
CA GLU A 34 12.88 27.20 41.88
C GLU A 34 13.55 28.26 40.98
N GLY A 35 13.06 29.50 41.03
CA GLY A 35 13.66 30.64 40.36
C GLY A 35 13.01 30.99 39.03
N LEU A 36 13.81 31.07 37.96
CA LEU A 36 13.32 31.23 36.60
C LEU A 36 13.01 29.85 36.04
N ASP A 37 11.96 29.69 35.25
CA ASP A 37 11.62 28.43 34.58
C ASP A 37 12.80 28.06 33.64
N VAL A 38 13.64 27.12 34.08
CA VAL A 38 14.88 26.72 33.40
C VAL A 38 14.91 25.21 33.27
N ASN A 39 15.47 24.72 32.17
CA ASN A 39 15.50 23.30 31.82
C ASN A 39 14.11 22.67 31.58
N GLU A 40 13.09 23.50 31.34
CA GLU A 40 11.78 23.05 30.89
C GLU A 40 11.91 22.14 29.67
N ALA A 41 11.30 20.96 29.77
CA ALA A 41 11.46 19.91 28.77
C ALA A 41 10.32 18.89 28.82
N VAL A 42 10.10 18.27 27.67
CA VAL A 42 9.21 17.12 27.53
C VAL A 42 9.97 16.01 26.82
N GLU A 43 9.85 14.80 27.31
CA GLU A 43 10.44 13.61 26.70
C GLU A 43 9.40 12.68 26.13
N ILE A 44 9.75 12.10 24.97
CA ILE A 44 8.97 11.05 24.31
C ILE A 44 9.71 9.72 24.45
N ALA A 45 9.00 8.69 24.91
CA ALA A 45 9.43 7.30 24.79
C ALA A 45 8.80 6.68 23.53
N ALA A 46 9.60 5.94 22.77
CA ALA A 46 9.14 5.24 21.57
C ALA A 46 10.00 4.00 21.31
N PRO A 47 9.55 3.06 20.46
CA PRO A 47 10.43 2.06 19.88
C PRO A 47 11.68 2.71 19.28
N ALA A 48 12.85 2.09 19.47
CA ALA A 48 14.11 2.56 18.92
C ALA A 48 14.01 2.66 17.39
N GLY A 49 14.59 3.70 16.80
CA GLY A 49 14.50 3.95 15.37
C GLY A 49 13.25 4.73 14.93
N THR A 50 12.33 5.06 15.86
CA THR A 50 11.17 5.90 15.53
C THR A 50 11.63 7.30 15.11
N ASP A 51 11.33 7.71 13.88
CA ASP A 51 11.49 9.10 13.44
C ASP A 51 10.30 9.95 13.90
N LEU A 52 10.58 10.98 14.68
CA LEU A 52 9.59 11.93 15.20
C LEU A 52 9.38 13.14 14.27
N SER A 53 9.92 13.11 13.05
CA SER A 53 9.66 14.13 12.03
C SER A 53 8.17 14.21 11.71
N GLY A 54 7.61 15.43 11.75
CA GLY A 54 6.18 15.68 11.54
C GLY A 54 5.31 15.58 12.80
N TRP A 55 5.80 14.96 13.87
CA TRP A 55 5.11 14.95 15.16
C TRP A 55 5.16 16.35 15.82
N SER A 56 4.26 16.61 16.76
CA SER A 56 4.27 17.87 17.52
C SER A 56 3.75 17.73 18.95
N LEU A 57 4.19 18.65 19.81
CA LEU A 57 3.57 18.94 21.10
C LEU A 57 2.72 20.21 20.98
N GLN A 58 1.52 20.19 21.54
CA GLN A 58 0.64 21.36 21.63
C GLN A 58 0.28 21.64 23.08
N PHE A 59 0.45 22.88 23.52
CA PHE A 59 0.28 23.29 24.91
C PHE A 59 -0.96 24.15 25.10
N TYR A 60 -1.72 23.84 26.14
CA TYR A 60 -3.06 24.33 26.39
C TYR A 60 -3.15 24.99 27.75
N ASN A 61 -3.68 26.21 27.77
CA ASN A 61 -3.84 27.01 28.97
C ASN A 61 -5.00 26.44 29.81
N GLY A 62 -4.82 26.12 31.08
CA GLY A 62 -5.92 25.58 31.90
C GLY A 62 -6.93 26.62 32.37
N ASN A 63 -6.66 27.91 32.21
CA ASN A 63 -7.65 28.97 32.37
C ASN A 63 -8.40 29.26 31.04
N GLY A 64 -9.09 28.24 30.54
CA GLY A 64 -10.01 28.36 29.40
C GLY A 64 -9.74 27.41 28.24
N GLY A 65 -8.68 26.59 28.31
CA GLY A 65 -8.39 25.54 27.35
C GLY A 65 -7.79 26.03 26.04
N SER A 66 -7.33 27.28 25.97
CA SER A 66 -6.81 27.86 24.72
C SER A 66 -5.42 27.31 24.41
N LEU A 67 -5.18 27.02 23.14
CA LEU A 67 -3.87 26.64 22.65
C LEU A 67 -2.93 27.86 22.69
N TYR A 68 -1.79 27.77 23.39
CA TYR A 68 -0.83 28.88 23.51
C TYR A 68 0.51 28.61 22.82
N GLN A 69 0.88 27.35 22.61
CA GLN A 69 2.16 26.99 22.00
C GLN A 69 2.09 25.69 21.21
N LYS A 70 2.86 25.63 20.12
CA LYS A 70 3.10 24.42 19.33
C LYS A 70 4.60 24.22 19.14
N VAL A 71 5.08 23.01 19.34
CA VAL A 71 6.48 22.65 19.12
C VAL A 71 6.55 21.45 18.19
N SER A 72 7.18 21.62 17.03
CA SER A 72 7.47 20.52 16.12
C SER A 72 8.57 19.63 16.69
N LEU A 73 8.35 18.32 16.63
CA LEU A 73 9.34 17.32 16.95
C LEU A 73 10.09 16.93 15.67
N PHE A 74 11.27 16.36 15.84
CA PHE A 74 12.13 15.93 14.73
C PHE A 74 13.12 14.89 15.24
N GLY A 75 13.63 14.03 14.35
CA GLY A 75 14.75 13.14 14.62
C GLY A 75 14.37 11.81 15.28
N VAL A 76 15.35 10.91 15.33
CA VAL A 76 15.14 9.49 15.56
C VAL A 76 15.44 9.12 17.02
N THR A 77 14.61 8.26 17.62
CA THR A 77 14.87 7.69 18.96
C THR A 77 16.03 6.69 18.92
N PRO A 78 17.00 6.79 19.85
CA PRO A 78 18.13 5.85 19.89
C PRO A 78 17.69 4.46 20.38
N SER A 79 18.57 3.46 20.29
CA SER A 79 18.35 2.15 20.92
C SER A 79 19.03 2.10 22.28
N GLN A 80 18.25 2.04 23.37
CA GLN A 80 18.78 2.16 24.73
C GLN A 80 18.39 0.97 25.62
N ILE A 81 17.13 0.54 25.58
CA ILE A 81 16.67 -0.57 26.43
C ILE A 81 15.62 -1.43 25.72
N ASN A 82 15.89 -2.72 25.54
CA ASN A 82 14.89 -3.70 25.12
C ASN A 82 14.09 -3.32 23.86
N GLY A 83 14.72 -2.59 22.92
CA GLY A 83 14.08 -2.10 21.69
C GLY A 83 13.41 -0.73 21.80
N TRP A 84 13.62 0.00 22.90
CA TRP A 84 13.09 1.34 23.17
C TRP A 84 14.18 2.39 23.23
N GLY A 85 13.77 3.64 22.95
CA GLY A 85 14.57 4.84 23.05
C GLY A 85 13.79 6.03 23.59
N PHE A 86 14.53 6.99 24.12
CA PHE A 86 14.00 8.20 24.75
C PHE A 86 14.54 9.42 24.03
N ARG A 87 13.70 10.42 23.82
CA ARG A 87 14.10 11.65 23.16
C ARG A 87 13.50 12.87 23.83
N THR A 88 14.39 13.67 24.40
CA THR A 88 14.07 14.90 25.10
C THR A 88 13.99 16.08 24.15
N PHE A 89 13.01 16.95 24.39
CA PHE A 89 12.84 18.22 23.71
C PHE A 89 12.86 19.33 24.75
N ALA A 90 13.83 20.24 24.65
CA ALA A 90 13.84 21.46 25.44
C ALA A 90 12.73 22.38 24.94
N ILE A 91 11.87 22.83 25.84
CA ILE A 91 10.71 23.66 25.53
C ILE A 91 10.81 24.90 26.40
N SER A 92 10.78 26.09 25.81
CA SER A 92 10.72 27.32 26.61
C SER A 92 9.27 27.69 26.91
N SER A 93 9.03 28.26 28.09
CA SER A 93 7.78 28.91 28.48
C SER A 93 6.59 27.95 28.54
N ILE A 94 6.81 26.76 29.08
CA ILE A 94 5.71 25.94 29.58
C ILE A 94 5.07 26.73 30.73
N GLN A 95 3.74 26.76 30.77
CA GLN A 95 3.02 27.52 31.80
C GLN A 95 2.93 26.72 33.09
N ASN A 96 3.09 27.44 34.21
CA ASN A 96 2.90 26.93 35.57
C ASN A 96 1.42 27.02 35.96
N GLY A 97 0.94 26.05 36.72
CA GLY A 97 -0.46 25.93 37.11
C GLY A 97 -1.19 24.84 36.33
N PRO A 98 -2.54 24.77 36.46
CA PRO A 98 -3.32 23.81 35.68
C PRO A 98 -3.16 24.13 34.20
N ASP A 99 -2.54 23.22 33.46
CA ASP A 99 -2.28 23.32 32.03
C ASP A 99 -2.21 21.92 31.42
N ALA A 100 -2.16 21.83 30.09
CA ALA A 100 -2.14 20.55 29.41
C ALA A 100 -1.21 20.50 28.20
N ILE A 101 -0.73 19.30 27.91
CA ILE A 101 0.17 18.96 26.81
C ILE A 101 -0.51 17.88 25.97
N ALA A 102 -0.66 18.14 24.68
CA ALA A 102 -1.09 17.18 23.69
C ALA A 102 0.10 16.67 22.87
N LEU A 103 0.29 15.35 22.81
CA LEU A 103 1.15 14.70 21.82
C LEU A 103 0.36 14.45 20.55
N VAL A 104 0.90 14.86 19.41
CA VAL A 104 0.25 14.78 18.10
C VAL A 104 1.16 14.07 17.12
N ASN A 105 0.63 13.07 16.41
CA ASN A 105 1.41 12.31 15.44
C ASN A 105 1.64 13.10 14.13
N ASP A 106 2.45 12.51 13.23
CA ASP A 106 2.76 13.06 11.90
C ASP A 106 1.56 13.20 10.98
N ALA A 107 0.51 12.41 11.19
CA ALA A 107 -0.79 12.55 10.53
C ALA A 107 -1.69 13.65 11.13
N GLY A 108 -1.24 14.35 12.17
CA GLY A 108 -2.00 15.42 12.83
C GLY A 108 -3.09 14.92 13.80
N SER A 109 -3.08 13.64 14.17
CA SER A 109 -4.01 13.02 15.12
C SER A 109 -3.51 13.12 16.57
N LEU A 110 -4.45 13.29 17.52
CA LEU A 110 -4.16 13.34 18.96
C LEU A 110 -3.79 11.94 19.49
N VAL A 111 -2.62 11.84 20.13
CA VAL A 111 -2.07 10.60 20.72
C VAL A 111 -2.30 10.54 22.22
N GLU A 112 -1.87 11.57 22.94
CA GLU A 112 -2.13 11.74 24.38
C GLU A 112 -2.53 13.18 24.64
N PHE A 113 -3.44 13.40 25.59
CA PHE A 113 -3.74 14.72 26.12
C PHE A 113 -3.66 14.68 27.65
N LEU A 114 -2.52 15.12 28.19
CA LEU A 114 -2.20 15.05 29.61
C LEU A 114 -2.28 16.44 30.23
N SER A 115 -2.76 16.53 31.46
CA SER A 115 -2.70 17.74 32.27
C SER A 115 -1.96 17.50 33.57
N TYR A 116 -1.46 18.59 34.17
CA TYR A 116 -0.95 18.63 35.52
C TYR A 116 -1.74 19.66 36.32
N GLU A 117 -1.81 19.48 37.65
CA GLU A 117 -2.54 20.36 38.58
C GLU A 117 -4.05 20.53 38.33
N GLY A 118 -4.64 19.66 37.51
CA GLY A 118 -6.07 19.57 37.29
C GLY A 118 -6.45 19.42 35.82
N VAL A 119 -7.66 18.93 35.59
CA VAL A 119 -8.12 18.60 34.24
C VAL A 119 -8.45 19.84 33.41
N VAL A 120 -7.85 19.92 32.23
CA VAL A 120 -8.13 20.92 31.18
C VAL A 120 -8.97 20.32 30.05
N THR A 121 -9.94 21.08 29.54
CA THR A 121 -10.64 20.76 28.28
C THR A 121 -10.12 21.70 27.20
N GLY A 122 -9.62 21.17 26.08
CA GLY A 122 -9.16 22.00 24.97
C GLY A 122 -10.33 22.70 24.29
N VAL A 123 -10.11 23.94 23.81
CA VAL A 123 -11.10 24.72 23.03
C VAL A 123 -10.57 25.14 21.66
N ALA A 124 -9.45 24.55 21.24
CA ALA A 124 -8.77 24.81 19.98
C ALA A 124 -7.80 23.68 19.60
N GLY A 125 -7.25 23.73 18.38
CA GLY A 125 -6.23 22.79 17.94
C GLY A 125 -6.75 21.35 17.86
N VAL A 126 -5.85 20.38 18.01
CA VAL A 126 -6.21 18.95 17.86
C VAL A 126 -7.04 18.42 19.04
N ALA A 127 -6.94 19.05 20.21
CA ALA A 127 -7.67 18.67 21.41
C ALA A 127 -8.96 19.49 21.64
N ASP A 128 -9.51 20.12 20.59
CA ASP A 128 -10.76 20.89 20.71
C ASP A 128 -11.92 20.00 21.17
N GLY A 129 -12.56 20.38 22.28
CA GLY A 129 -13.61 19.61 22.94
C GLY A 129 -13.13 18.37 23.71
N VAL A 130 -11.84 18.03 23.67
CA VAL A 130 -11.28 16.86 24.36
C VAL A 130 -10.93 17.23 25.80
N ARG A 131 -11.27 16.36 26.74
CA ARG A 131 -10.89 16.48 28.16
C ARG A 131 -9.57 15.75 28.40
N SER A 132 -8.58 16.43 28.95
CA SER A 132 -7.27 15.84 29.29
C SER A 132 -7.37 14.82 30.44
N THR A 133 -6.33 13.99 30.54
CA THR A 133 -6.10 13.10 31.68
C THR A 133 -5.09 13.77 32.63
N ASP A 134 -5.51 14.02 33.87
CA ASP A 134 -4.63 14.57 34.90
C ASP A 134 -3.61 13.52 35.37
N ILE A 135 -2.33 13.85 35.29
CA ILE A 135 -1.22 12.96 35.69
C ILE A 135 -1.12 12.81 37.21
N SER A 136 -1.87 13.61 38.00
CA SER A 136 -2.02 13.49 39.45
C SER A 136 -0.74 13.71 40.27
N VAL A 137 0.34 14.15 39.62
CA VAL A 137 1.58 14.64 40.22
C VAL A 137 1.87 16.03 39.67
N ALA A 138 2.59 16.85 40.42
CA ALA A 138 2.80 18.25 40.10
C ALA A 138 4.17 18.72 40.58
N GLU A 139 4.72 19.67 39.85
CA GLU A 139 5.86 20.45 40.28
C GLU A 139 5.39 21.71 41.02
N SER A 140 6.33 22.41 41.65
CA SER A 140 6.04 23.65 42.36
C SER A 140 7.22 24.60 42.18
N SER A 141 7.01 25.87 42.52
CA SER A 141 8.08 26.88 42.66
C SER A 141 9.24 26.54 43.61
N SER A 142 9.24 25.36 44.24
CA SER A 142 10.34 24.83 45.06
C SER A 142 11.00 23.58 44.48
N THR A 143 10.53 23.09 43.34
CA THR A 143 11.11 21.94 42.63
C THR A 143 12.53 22.27 42.16
N SER A 144 13.45 21.32 42.27
CA SER A 144 14.82 21.51 41.79
C SER A 144 14.87 21.58 40.27
N THR A 145 15.77 22.39 39.71
CA THR A 145 16.02 22.50 38.26
C THR A 145 16.54 21.21 37.59
N ASN A 146 16.84 20.18 38.37
CA ASN A 146 17.29 18.86 37.91
C ASN A 146 16.29 17.76 38.29
N SER A 147 15.03 18.14 38.54
CA SER A 147 13.96 17.20 38.82
C SER A 147 12.88 17.27 37.76
N SER A 148 12.06 16.23 37.69
CA SER A 148 10.99 16.11 36.70
C SER A 148 9.91 15.14 37.19
N LEU A 149 8.76 15.20 36.54
CA LEU A 149 7.69 14.21 36.65
C LEU A 149 7.97 13.09 35.65
N GLN A 150 7.88 11.83 36.11
CA GLN A 150 8.34 10.67 35.35
C GLN A 150 7.32 9.53 35.36
N ARG A 151 7.30 8.73 34.30
CA ARG A 151 6.59 7.44 34.31
C ARG A 151 7.45 6.33 34.90
N VAL A 152 6.83 5.48 35.73
CA VAL A 152 7.43 4.28 36.35
C VAL A 152 6.50 3.07 36.22
N GLY A 153 7.03 1.85 36.33
CA GLY A 153 6.26 0.61 36.16
C GLY A 153 6.92 -0.36 35.17
N THR A 154 6.18 -1.38 34.74
CA THR A 154 6.70 -2.39 33.81
C THR A 154 5.71 -2.64 32.68
N GLY A 155 6.15 -2.45 31.44
CA GLY A 155 5.36 -2.71 30.24
C GLY A 155 5.93 -2.03 29.01
N ASN A 156 5.11 -1.86 27.99
CA ASN A 156 5.51 -1.36 26.66
C ASN A 156 4.53 -0.31 26.10
N SER A 157 3.62 0.21 26.93
CA SER A 157 2.64 1.21 26.52
C SER A 157 2.33 2.17 27.67
N ALA A 158 1.88 3.38 27.35
CA ALA A 158 1.61 4.41 28.35
C ALA A 158 0.77 3.92 29.55
N PRO A 159 -0.34 3.17 29.35
CA PRO A 159 -1.16 2.66 30.45
C PRO A 159 -0.48 1.63 31.37
N ASP A 160 0.64 1.03 30.96
CA ASP A 160 1.41 0.09 31.78
C ASP A 160 2.23 0.82 32.87
N PHE A 161 2.32 2.15 32.77
CA PHE A 161 3.11 3.00 33.64
C PHE A 161 2.23 3.98 34.42
N SER A 162 2.68 4.35 35.60
CA SER A 162 2.09 5.41 36.44
C SER A 162 3.04 6.59 36.57
N TRP A 163 2.50 7.80 36.69
CA TRP A 163 3.28 9.00 36.94
C TRP A 163 3.76 9.07 38.40
N THR A 164 4.98 9.56 38.59
CA THR A 164 5.61 9.85 39.88
C THR A 164 6.42 11.15 39.79
N GLY A 165 6.95 11.61 40.93
CA GLY A 165 7.80 12.80 40.98
C GLY A 165 7.16 14.01 41.68
N PRO A 166 7.88 15.14 41.74
CA PRO A 166 9.19 15.36 41.11
C PRO A 166 10.32 14.54 41.74
N ILE A 167 11.16 13.91 40.91
CA ILE A 167 12.39 13.18 41.30
C ILE A 167 13.53 13.57 40.36
N GLN A 168 14.77 13.15 40.64
CA GLN A 168 15.94 13.45 39.81
C GLN A 168 15.66 13.12 38.33
N SER A 169 15.85 14.09 37.43
CA SER A 169 15.53 13.93 36.01
C SER A 169 16.40 12.87 35.34
N SER A 170 15.79 12.15 34.40
CA SER A 170 16.38 11.06 33.60
C SER A 170 16.36 11.36 32.11
N PHE A 171 16.08 12.61 31.73
CA PHE A 171 16.03 13.05 30.33
C PHE A 171 17.17 12.50 29.47
N GLY A 172 16.77 11.79 28.42
CA GLY A 172 17.62 11.16 27.43
C GLY A 172 17.95 9.71 27.77
N ASP A 173 17.50 9.17 28.91
CA ASP A 173 17.72 7.81 29.39
C ASP A 173 16.42 7.20 29.93
N VAL A 174 16.46 5.93 30.37
CA VAL A 174 15.29 5.28 31.00
C VAL A 174 15.02 5.85 32.39
N ASN A 175 13.74 6.10 32.72
CA ASN A 175 13.36 6.61 34.03
C ASN A 175 13.67 5.61 35.16
N ASP A 176 13.99 6.14 36.34
CA ASP A 176 14.25 5.34 37.53
C ASP A 176 12.97 4.58 37.95
N GLY A 177 13.04 3.24 37.97
CA GLY A 177 11.88 2.39 38.29
C GLY A 177 10.95 2.11 37.10
N GLN A 178 11.35 2.50 35.89
CA GLN A 178 10.70 2.09 34.65
C GLN A 178 11.41 0.86 34.06
N THR A 179 10.64 -0.13 33.61
CA THR A 179 11.16 -1.34 32.99
C THR A 179 10.39 -1.63 31.72
N PHE A 180 11.08 -1.60 30.59
CA PHE A 180 10.54 -2.07 29.32
C PHE A 180 10.76 -3.56 29.19
N THR A 181 9.73 -4.29 28.78
CA THR A 181 9.90 -5.71 28.43
C THR A 181 10.53 -5.81 27.05
N ALA A 182 11.33 -6.85 26.79
CA ALA A 182 11.89 -7.08 25.46
C ALA A 182 10.76 -7.04 24.42
N LEU A 183 10.86 -6.12 23.45
CA LEU A 183 10.00 -6.19 22.28
C LEU A 183 10.24 -7.56 21.62
N PRO A 184 9.17 -8.23 21.11
CA PRO A 184 9.36 -9.43 20.31
C PRO A 184 10.39 -9.14 19.21
N PRO A 185 11.32 -10.06 18.90
CA PRO A 185 12.21 -9.87 17.77
C PRO A 185 11.36 -9.61 16.53
N CYS A 186 11.71 -8.56 15.78
CA CYS A 186 10.98 -8.20 14.57
C CYS A 186 11.06 -9.38 13.60
N PRO A 187 9.92 -9.94 13.18
CA PRO A 187 9.97 -11.13 12.35
C PRO A 187 10.40 -10.77 10.93
N THR A 188 11.16 -11.68 10.33
CA THR A 188 11.54 -11.68 8.90
C THR A 188 10.48 -12.34 8.02
N THR A 189 9.37 -12.80 8.61
CA THR A 189 8.17 -13.23 7.91
C THR A 189 7.01 -12.52 8.58
N PHE A 190 6.34 -11.64 7.84
CA PHE A 190 5.44 -10.67 8.46
C PHE A 190 4.26 -10.31 7.57
N VAL A 191 3.18 -9.85 8.19
CA VAL A 191 2.03 -9.26 7.51
C VAL A 191 2.46 -7.96 6.85
N ASN A 192 2.36 -7.92 5.53
CA ASN A 192 2.88 -6.88 4.66
C ASN A 192 1.81 -5.85 4.26
N GLU A 193 0.63 -6.34 3.95
CA GLU A 193 -0.52 -5.58 3.48
C GLU A 193 -1.79 -6.25 4.00
N MET A 194 -2.81 -5.47 4.34
CA MET A 194 -4.09 -6.02 4.79
C MET A 194 -5.27 -5.13 4.42
N ARG A 195 -6.36 -5.80 4.06
CA ARG A 195 -7.68 -5.23 3.84
C ARG A 195 -8.70 -6.00 4.66
N LEU A 196 -9.29 -5.35 5.67
CA LEU A 196 -10.12 -5.95 6.70
C LEU A 196 -11.55 -5.39 6.76
N GLU A 197 -11.84 -4.26 6.11
CA GLU A 197 -13.20 -3.71 5.97
C GLU A 197 -13.63 -3.53 4.50
N GLY A 198 -14.51 -4.42 4.02
CA GLY A 198 -15.20 -4.28 2.73
C GLY A 198 -16.62 -3.72 2.89
N ILE A 199 -16.93 -2.61 2.22
CA ILE A 199 -18.29 -2.02 2.17
C ILE A 199 -19.19 -2.67 1.13
N ASP A 200 -18.60 -3.41 0.19
CA ASP A 200 -19.34 -4.10 -0.86
C ASP A 200 -19.23 -5.61 -0.64
N ALA A 201 -20.22 -6.16 0.07
CA ALA A 201 -20.57 -7.57 0.12
C ALA A 201 -19.42 -8.61 0.10
N LYS A 202 -18.62 -8.71 1.17
CA LYS A 202 -17.94 -9.94 1.62
C LYS A 202 -16.97 -10.64 0.64
N LEU A 203 -16.45 -9.92 -0.35
CA LEU A 203 -15.48 -10.45 -1.31
C LEU A 203 -14.29 -9.49 -1.35
N ASN A 204 -13.08 -10.05 -1.33
CA ASN A 204 -11.78 -9.39 -1.42
C ASN A 204 -11.23 -8.79 -0.11
N GLU A 205 -11.54 -9.39 1.05
CA GLU A 205 -10.75 -9.14 2.25
C GLU A 205 -9.50 -10.03 2.22
N THR A 206 -8.33 -9.40 2.26
CA THR A 206 -7.06 -10.05 1.94
C THR A 206 -6.01 -9.67 2.97
N VAL A 207 -5.14 -10.61 3.32
CA VAL A 207 -3.93 -10.37 4.09
C VAL A 207 -2.75 -10.93 3.30
N GLU A 208 -1.72 -10.11 3.13
CA GLU A 208 -0.49 -10.48 2.44
C GLU A 208 0.66 -10.66 3.41
N ILE A 209 1.50 -11.65 3.15
CA ILE A 209 2.68 -11.98 3.94
C ILE A 209 3.92 -11.71 3.11
N ALA A 210 4.87 -10.94 3.64
CA ALA A 210 6.22 -10.80 3.10
C ALA A 210 7.17 -11.78 3.81
N ALA A 211 8.07 -12.39 3.06
CA ALA A 211 9.13 -13.24 3.58
C ALA A 211 10.34 -13.28 2.64
N LEU A 212 11.41 -13.94 3.09
CA LEU A 212 12.51 -14.33 2.21
C LEU A 212 11.98 -15.20 1.07
N ALA A 213 12.52 -14.99 -0.13
CA ALA A 213 12.26 -15.84 -1.28
C ALA A 213 12.58 -17.30 -0.97
N ALA A 214 11.80 -18.20 -1.57
CA ALA A 214 11.76 -19.63 -1.29
C ALA A 214 11.25 -20.05 0.09
N THR A 215 10.75 -19.12 0.93
CA THR A 215 10.03 -19.50 2.17
C THR A 215 8.73 -20.23 1.80
N ASP A 216 8.56 -21.46 2.30
CA ASP A 216 7.32 -22.23 2.17
C ASP A 216 6.41 -21.94 3.38
N LEU A 217 5.25 -21.35 3.12
CA LEU A 217 4.27 -21.01 4.16
C LEU A 217 3.31 -22.18 4.47
N SER A 218 3.54 -23.36 3.90
CA SER A 218 2.73 -24.55 4.20
C SER A 218 2.73 -24.89 5.69
N GLY A 219 1.55 -24.93 6.28
CA GLY A 219 1.37 -25.24 7.71
C GLY A 219 1.32 -24.00 8.62
N TRP A 220 1.65 -22.83 8.10
CA TRP A 220 1.44 -21.56 8.79
C TRP A 220 -0.04 -21.18 8.76
N GLN A 221 -0.44 -20.21 9.59
CA GLN A 221 -1.83 -19.76 9.66
C GLN A 221 -1.97 -18.30 10.04
N LEU A 222 -3.06 -17.68 9.56
CA LEU A 222 -3.61 -16.45 10.11
C LEU A 222 -4.78 -16.78 11.04
N ALA A 223 -4.73 -16.30 12.28
CA ALA A 223 -5.85 -16.41 13.22
C ALA A 223 -6.49 -15.03 13.44
N LEU A 224 -7.79 -14.91 13.17
CA LEU A 224 -8.53 -13.66 13.28
C LEU A 224 -9.39 -13.63 14.55
N TYR A 225 -9.41 -12.46 15.19
CA TYR A 225 -9.98 -12.23 16.51
C TYR A 225 -10.97 -11.08 16.52
N HIS A 226 -12.05 -11.25 17.27
CA HIS A 226 -13.03 -10.21 17.54
C HIS A 226 -12.45 -9.13 18.45
N GLY A 227 -12.55 -7.86 18.07
CA GLY A 227 -12.17 -6.75 18.95
C GLY A 227 -13.08 -6.60 20.17
N ARG A 228 -14.37 -6.98 20.06
CA ARG A 228 -15.35 -6.82 21.14
C ARG A 228 -15.13 -7.72 22.36
N ASP A 229 -14.62 -8.93 22.17
CA ASP A 229 -14.49 -9.94 23.23
C ASP A 229 -13.17 -10.73 23.18
N GLY A 230 -12.28 -10.41 22.24
CA GLY A 230 -10.97 -11.02 22.11
C GLY A 230 -11.00 -12.48 21.66
N LYS A 231 -12.14 -13.02 21.22
CA LYS A 231 -12.24 -14.43 20.80
C LYS A 231 -11.82 -14.63 19.36
N ARG A 232 -11.12 -15.73 19.09
CA ARG A 232 -10.79 -16.18 17.74
C ARG A 232 -12.06 -16.65 17.05
N TYR A 233 -12.33 -16.11 15.87
CA TYR A 233 -13.50 -16.51 15.07
C TYR A 233 -13.13 -17.16 13.74
N LYS A 234 -11.90 -16.97 13.26
CA LYS A 234 -11.44 -17.57 12.00
C LYS A 234 -9.99 -17.99 12.06
N THR A 235 -9.67 -19.01 11.26
CA THR A 235 -8.29 -19.42 10.98
C THR A 235 -8.19 -19.67 9.49
N VAL A 236 -7.18 -19.09 8.84
CA VAL A 236 -6.85 -19.28 7.44
C VAL A 236 -5.51 -19.99 7.40
N SER A 237 -5.46 -21.16 6.79
CA SER A 237 -4.21 -21.89 6.57
C SER A 237 -3.46 -21.24 5.42
N LEU A 238 -2.17 -20.99 5.62
CA LEU A 238 -1.28 -20.49 4.59
C LEU A 238 -0.64 -21.67 3.83
N PHE A 239 -0.24 -21.39 2.61
CA PHE A 239 0.40 -22.33 1.71
C PHE A 239 1.11 -21.55 0.60
N GLY A 240 2.00 -22.23 -0.11
CA GLY A 240 2.74 -21.64 -1.22
C GLY A 240 4.17 -21.25 -0.85
N VAL A 241 4.99 -21.07 -1.89
CA VAL A 241 6.40 -20.71 -1.77
C VAL A 241 6.56 -19.28 -2.26
N VAL A 242 7.12 -18.42 -1.42
CA VAL A 242 7.33 -17.00 -1.73
C VAL A 242 8.34 -16.86 -2.87
N SER A 243 7.95 -16.14 -3.93
CA SER A 243 8.84 -15.80 -5.06
C SER A 243 9.87 -14.73 -4.68
N ASP A 244 10.93 -14.60 -5.47
CA ASP A 244 11.85 -13.46 -5.36
C ASP A 244 11.31 -12.32 -6.22
N GLU A 245 10.74 -11.30 -5.59
CA GLU A 245 10.25 -10.09 -6.24
C GLU A 245 11.25 -8.94 -6.14
N SER A 246 12.05 -8.91 -5.07
CA SER A 246 13.04 -7.86 -4.81
C SER A 246 14.10 -8.32 -3.81
N HIS A 247 15.36 -8.38 -4.25
CA HIS A 247 16.54 -8.56 -3.39
C HIS A 247 16.49 -9.79 -2.47
N GLY A 248 15.87 -10.90 -2.91
CA GLY A 248 15.75 -12.13 -2.13
C GLY A 248 14.51 -12.17 -1.23
N TRP A 249 13.53 -11.31 -1.49
CA TRP A 249 12.27 -11.18 -0.76
C TRP A 249 11.10 -11.14 -1.74
N GLY A 250 9.93 -11.54 -1.27
CA GLY A 250 8.67 -11.38 -2.00
C GLY A 250 7.47 -11.53 -1.09
N THR A 251 6.28 -11.60 -1.67
CA THR A 251 5.02 -11.63 -0.95
C THR A 251 4.12 -12.79 -1.41
N LEU A 252 3.14 -13.12 -0.56
CA LEU A 252 2.04 -14.03 -0.90
C LEU A 252 0.75 -13.51 -0.27
N GLU A 253 -0.30 -13.36 -1.08
CA GLU A 253 -1.62 -12.93 -0.63
C GLU A 253 -2.52 -14.10 -0.23
N PHE A 254 -3.40 -13.84 0.74
CA PHE A 254 -4.36 -14.82 1.25
C PHE A 254 -5.73 -14.19 1.46
N ASP A 255 -6.73 -14.81 0.82
CA ASP A 255 -8.14 -14.46 1.04
C ASP A 255 -8.57 -14.79 2.48
N VAL A 256 -8.93 -13.75 3.22
CA VAL A 256 -9.48 -13.85 4.57
C VAL A 256 -10.99 -13.58 4.61
N SER A 257 -11.66 -13.55 3.46
CA SER A 257 -13.10 -13.29 3.34
C SER A 257 -13.97 -14.45 3.84
N PRO A 258 -15.11 -14.20 4.52
CA PRO A 258 -15.57 -12.90 4.95
C PRO A 258 -14.88 -12.45 6.24
N VAL A 259 -14.63 -11.15 6.34
CA VAL A 259 -14.26 -10.45 7.57
C VAL A 259 -15.49 -9.72 8.13
N LEU A 260 -15.51 -9.38 9.44
CA LEU A 260 -16.68 -8.80 10.10
C LEU A 260 -16.69 -7.28 9.95
N THR A 261 -17.67 -6.75 9.22
CA THR A 261 -17.80 -5.30 9.00
C THR A 261 -18.10 -4.53 10.28
N GLY A 262 -17.39 -3.42 10.52
CA GLY A 262 -17.69 -2.46 11.59
C GLY A 262 -17.29 -2.91 13.00
N GLU A 263 -16.45 -3.93 13.13
CA GLU A 263 -15.81 -4.32 14.39
C GLU A 263 -14.29 -4.19 14.25
N LEU A 264 -13.60 -3.82 15.33
CA LEU A 264 -12.13 -3.93 15.41
C LEU A 264 -11.72 -5.40 15.22
N ILE A 265 -10.65 -5.66 14.48
CA ILE A 265 -10.19 -7.02 14.15
C ILE A 265 -8.73 -7.18 14.51
N GLY A 266 -8.43 -8.29 15.18
CA GLY A 266 -7.06 -8.73 15.43
C GLY A 266 -6.64 -9.80 14.43
N VAL A 267 -5.45 -9.66 13.85
CA VAL A 267 -4.85 -10.62 12.91
C VAL A 267 -3.56 -11.14 13.53
N ALA A 268 -3.51 -12.43 13.84
CA ALA A 268 -2.29 -13.08 14.32
C ALA A 268 -1.66 -13.93 13.22
N LEU A 269 -0.40 -13.64 12.87
CA LEU A 269 0.43 -14.50 12.02
C LEU A 269 1.12 -15.54 12.90
N VAL A 270 0.90 -16.81 12.58
CA VAL A 270 1.37 -17.95 13.37
C VAL A 270 2.17 -18.89 12.47
N ASP A 271 3.38 -19.24 12.92
CA ASP A 271 4.26 -20.18 12.23
C ASP A 271 3.75 -21.63 12.29
N ASP A 272 4.41 -22.53 11.55
CA ASP A 272 4.10 -23.96 11.47
C ASP A 272 4.29 -24.72 12.80
N ALA A 273 5.08 -24.17 13.73
CA ALA A 273 5.26 -24.69 15.08
C ALA A 273 4.17 -24.18 16.06
N GLY A 274 3.31 -23.27 15.63
CA GLY A 274 2.26 -22.65 16.45
C GLY A 274 2.72 -21.40 17.22
N GLY A 275 3.91 -20.89 16.94
CA GLY A 275 4.45 -19.63 17.47
C GLY A 275 3.80 -18.41 16.84
N VAL A 276 3.37 -17.45 17.65
CA VAL A 276 2.78 -16.19 17.17
C VAL A 276 3.90 -15.19 16.88
N LEU A 277 4.11 -14.86 15.60
CA LEU A 277 5.12 -13.90 15.16
C LEU A 277 4.62 -12.46 15.24
N GLN A 278 3.37 -12.23 14.86
CA GLN A 278 2.71 -10.94 14.99
C GLN A 278 1.29 -11.13 15.48
N PHE A 279 0.79 -10.14 16.22
CA PHE A 279 -0.63 -9.98 16.50
C PHE A 279 -0.97 -8.51 16.31
N LEU A 280 -1.59 -8.17 15.17
CA LEU A 280 -1.84 -6.82 14.71
C LEU A 280 -3.33 -6.48 14.78
N SER A 281 -3.66 -5.19 14.83
CA SER A 281 -5.02 -4.69 14.65
C SER A 281 -4.98 -3.29 14.04
N ALA A 282 -6.06 -2.86 13.39
CA ALA A 282 -6.18 -1.52 12.80
C ALA A 282 -7.29 -0.72 13.48
N GLY A 283 -6.99 0.50 13.95
CA GLY A 283 -7.96 1.36 14.63
C GLY A 283 -8.10 1.06 16.13
N GLY A 284 -7.09 0.46 16.74
CA GLY A 284 -7.07 0.18 18.18
C GLY A 284 -6.33 -1.11 18.53
N THR A 285 -6.54 -1.59 19.75
CA THR A 285 -5.92 -2.84 20.27
C THR A 285 -6.95 -3.73 20.94
N LEU A 286 -6.68 -5.03 20.98
CA LEU A 286 -7.46 -6.02 21.71
C LEU A 286 -6.55 -7.04 22.41
N THR A 287 -7.09 -7.75 23.39
CA THR A 287 -6.39 -8.88 24.03
C THR A 287 -7.08 -10.17 23.64
N ALA A 288 -6.33 -11.11 23.08
CA ALA A 288 -6.88 -12.41 22.71
C ALA A 288 -7.17 -13.24 23.96
N VAL A 289 -8.36 -13.83 24.05
CA VAL A 289 -8.78 -14.66 25.20
C VAL A 289 -8.62 -16.16 24.94
N ASP A 290 -8.43 -16.56 23.67
CA ASP A 290 -8.24 -17.94 23.23
C ASP A 290 -7.33 -18.05 21.98
N GLY A 291 -7.18 -19.27 21.45
CA GLY A 291 -6.37 -19.53 20.26
C GLY A 291 -4.86 -19.32 20.45
N PRO A 292 -4.08 -19.30 19.35
CA PRO A 292 -2.63 -19.18 19.39
C PRO A 292 -2.13 -17.90 20.09
N ALA A 293 -2.88 -16.80 19.99
CA ALA A 293 -2.53 -15.53 20.61
C ALA A 293 -3.07 -15.35 22.04
N GLN A 294 -3.61 -16.39 22.69
CA GLN A 294 -4.21 -16.28 24.02
C GLN A 294 -3.31 -15.52 25.02
N GLY A 295 -3.89 -14.51 25.68
CA GLY A 295 -3.23 -13.66 26.65
C GLY A 295 -2.33 -12.57 26.05
N LYS A 296 -2.13 -12.56 24.73
CA LYS A 296 -1.38 -11.50 24.04
C LYS A 296 -2.30 -10.34 23.71
N ARG A 297 -1.76 -9.13 23.83
CA ARG A 297 -2.38 -7.89 23.35
C ARG A 297 -1.89 -7.61 21.93
N SER A 298 -2.78 -7.21 21.03
CA SER A 298 -2.41 -6.84 19.67
C SER A 298 -1.67 -5.50 19.65
N VAL A 299 -0.87 -5.32 18.60
CA VAL A 299 -0.21 -4.06 18.25
C VAL A 299 -1.11 -3.32 17.26
N ASP A 300 -1.51 -2.10 17.60
CA ASP A 300 -2.22 -1.22 16.66
C ASP A 300 -1.25 -0.79 15.56
N VAL A 301 -1.63 -0.99 14.30
CA VAL A 301 -0.82 -0.56 13.16
C VAL A 301 -0.85 0.96 12.97
N GLY A 302 -1.74 1.67 13.68
CA GLY A 302 -1.81 3.13 13.72
C GLY A 302 -2.59 3.77 12.58
N VAL A 303 -2.84 3.02 11.51
CA VAL A 303 -3.73 3.36 10.38
C VAL A 303 -5.00 2.48 10.42
N GLU A 304 -6.06 2.92 9.75
CA GLU A 304 -7.36 2.25 9.75
C GLU A 304 -8.11 2.49 8.44
N GLU A 305 -9.00 1.57 8.07
CA GLU A 305 -9.83 1.65 6.88
C GLU A 305 -11.11 2.48 7.10
N SER A 306 -10.96 3.64 7.74
CA SER A 306 -12.08 4.52 8.06
C SER A 306 -12.63 5.26 6.84
N GLY A 307 -13.92 5.64 6.90
CA GLY A 307 -14.51 6.58 5.95
C GLY A 307 -14.86 6.00 4.58
N SER A 308 -15.00 4.67 4.49
CA SER A 308 -15.39 3.97 3.27
C SER A 308 -14.36 4.06 2.14
N PRO A 309 -13.11 3.58 2.36
CA PRO A 309 -12.11 3.60 1.31
C PRO A 309 -12.55 2.78 0.08
N PRO A 310 -12.04 3.10 -1.13
CA PRO A 310 -12.33 2.32 -2.32
C PRO A 310 -12.00 0.84 -2.12
N SER A 311 -12.70 -0.05 -2.82
CA SER A 311 -12.50 -1.49 -2.71
C SER A 311 -11.11 -1.97 -3.16
N THR A 312 -10.38 -1.11 -3.88
CA THR A 312 -9.02 -1.30 -4.37
C THR A 312 -7.96 -0.75 -3.43
N HIS A 313 -8.32 -0.37 -2.21
CA HIS A 313 -7.38 0.18 -1.23
C HIS A 313 -7.21 -0.73 -0.02
N SER A 314 -6.03 -0.63 0.59
CA SER A 314 -5.59 -1.43 1.72
C SER A 314 -4.64 -0.64 2.63
N LEU A 315 -4.41 -1.17 3.82
CA LEU A 315 -3.33 -0.75 4.70
C LEU A 315 -2.06 -1.50 4.30
N GLN A 316 -0.94 -0.79 4.14
CA GLN A 316 0.29 -1.38 3.60
C GLN A 316 1.54 -0.84 4.29
N LEU A 317 2.59 -1.65 4.38
CA LEU A 317 3.90 -1.25 4.90
C LEU A 317 4.71 -0.47 3.86
N VAL A 318 5.40 0.59 4.30
CA VAL A 318 6.36 1.40 3.51
C VAL A 318 7.64 1.65 4.29
N GLY A 319 8.75 1.89 3.60
CA GLY A 319 10.08 2.11 4.18
C GLY A 319 11.14 1.16 3.61
N ASP A 320 12.36 1.26 4.13
CA ASP A 320 13.50 0.45 3.70
C ASP A 320 13.95 -0.48 4.84
N GLY A 321 14.12 -1.77 4.57
CA GLY A 321 14.50 -2.72 5.62
C GLY A 321 14.46 -4.17 5.20
N ASN A 322 14.47 -5.07 6.18
CA ASN A 322 14.31 -6.53 6.00
C ASN A 322 13.47 -7.20 7.10
N ASN A 323 13.07 -6.47 8.14
CA ASN A 323 12.25 -6.99 9.24
C ASN A 323 11.00 -6.13 9.37
N ALA A 324 9.92 -6.70 9.93
CA ALA A 324 8.65 -6.00 10.05
C ALA A 324 8.72 -4.59 10.69
N CYS A 325 9.67 -4.37 11.59
CA CYS A 325 9.83 -3.10 12.31
C CYS A 325 10.69 -2.05 11.60
N ASP A 326 11.33 -2.41 10.48
CA ASP A 326 12.05 -1.44 9.65
C ASP A 326 11.06 -0.60 8.82
N TYR A 327 9.79 -1.02 8.75
CA TYR A 327 8.74 -0.40 7.96
C TYR A 327 7.71 0.31 8.85
N ARG A 328 6.97 1.26 8.26
CA ARG A 328 5.78 1.87 8.87
C ARG A 328 4.53 1.51 8.09
N TRP A 329 3.42 1.36 8.79
CA TRP A 329 2.12 1.21 8.14
C TRP A 329 1.62 2.56 7.58
N THR A 330 1.02 2.51 6.40
CA THR A 330 0.32 3.63 5.75
C THR A 330 -0.98 3.16 5.13
N GLY A 331 -1.73 4.10 4.54
CA GLY A 331 -3.00 3.85 3.87
C GLY A 331 -4.24 4.26 4.69
N PRO A 332 -5.46 4.02 4.15
CA PRO A 332 -5.72 3.21 2.94
C PRO A 332 -5.14 3.84 1.66
N ALA A 333 -4.44 3.03 0.85
CA ALA A 333 -3.84 3.42 -0.42
C ALA A 333 -4.08 2.32 -1.46
N PRO A 334 -3.93 2.58 -2.77
CA PRO A 334 -4.12 1.55 -3.80
C PRO A 334 -3.35 0.28 -3.46
N SER A 335 -4.05 -0.84 -3.46
CA SER A 335 -3.52 -2.14 -3.03
C SER A 335 -2.45 -2.66 -3.98
N SER A 336 -1.49 -3.39 -3.43
CA SER A 336 -0.35 -3.99 -4.13
C SER A 336 -0.29 -5.50 -3.96
N PHE A 337 -1.38 -6.12 -3.48
CA PHE A 337 -1.44 -7.55 -3.23
C PHE A 337 -0.87 -8.41 -4.38
N GLY A 338 -0.04 -9.38 -4.01
CA GLY A 338 0.74 -10.21 -4.93
C GLY A 338 2.06 -9.56 -5.36
N SER A 339 2.46 -8.45 -4.76
CA SER A 339 3.71 -7.75 -5.06
C SER A 339 4.20 -6.91 -3.87
N VAL A 340 5.50 -6.63 -3.81
CA VAL A 340 6.07 -5.66 -2.84
C VAL A 340 5.34 -4.32 -2.90
N ASN A 341 5.00 -3.78 -1.72
CA ASN A 341 4.20 -2.57 -1.58
C ASN A 341 4.85 -1.34 -2.22
N ILE A 342 4.01 -0.40 -2.65
CA ILE A 342 4.47 0.90 -3.16
C ILE A 342 5.16 1.68 -2.03
N GLY A 343 6.43 2.03 -2.23
CA GLY A 343 7.23 2.74 -1.23
C GLY A 343 7.87 1.82 -0.17
N GLN A 344 7.78 0.50 -0.35
CA GLN A 344 8.55 -0.47 0.42
C GLN A 344 9.77 -0.95 -0.37
N ARG A 345 10.89 -1.10 0.33
CA ARG A 345 12.14 -1.61 -0.25
C ARG A 345 12.79 -2.64 0.67
N PHE A 346 13.07 -3.79 0.10
CA PHE A 346 13.95 -4.78 0.72
C PHE A 346 15.42 -4.44 0.46
N THR A 347 16.26 -4.62 1.46
CA THR A 347 17.71 -4.42 1.35
C THR A 347 18.39 -5.75 1.10
N THR A 348 19.44 -5.79 0.27
CA THR A 348 20.16 -7.05 -0.01
C THR A 348 20.49 -7.79 1.28
N THR A 349 20.07 -9.05 1.37
CA THR A 349 20.34 -9.92 2.52
C THR A 349 21.84 -10.06 2.69
N ALA A 350 22.44 -9.31 3.62
CA ALA A 350 23.81 -9.54 4.00
C ALA A 350 23.87 -10.96 4.59
N SER A 351 24.49 -11.88 3.84
CA SER A 351 24.86 -13.19 4.34
C SER A 351 25.55 -13.03 5.69
N SER A 352 25.06 -13.76 6.69
CA SER A 352 25.72 -13.93 7.98
C SER A 352 27.21 -14.25 7.83
N GLY A 353 28.08 -13.48 8.49
CA GLY A 353 29.45 -13.87 8.83
C GLY A 353 30.54 -13.00 8.21
N ASP A 354 31.03 -11.99 8.92
CA ASP A 354 32.19 -12.11 9.82
C ASP A 354 32.71 -10.72 10.21
N SER A 355 32.94 -10.54 11.49
CA SER A 355 33.59 -9.38 12.08
C SER A 355 35.09 -9.60 12.09
N SER A 356 35.83 -8.91 11.22
CA SER A 356 37.20 -8.52 11.52
C SER A 356 37.54 -7.23 10.76
N GLY A 357 37.92 -6.20 11.51
CA GLY A 357 38.15 -4.88 10.97
C GLY A 357 39.48 -4.73 10.25
N GLU A 358 39.63 -3.62 9.54
CA GLU A 358 40.80 -2.74 9.66
C GLU A 358 40.48 -1.39 9.02
N GLY A 359 40.86 -0.32 9.73
CA GLY A 359 40.69 1.05 9.27
C GLY A 359 41.63 1.39 8.11
N GLY A 360 41.14 2.20 7.20
CA GLY A 360 41.96 2.79 6.14
C GLY A 360 41.20 3.91 5.44
N GLY A 361 41.48 5.16 5.81
CA GLY A 361 40.89 6.34 5.20
C GLY A 361 41.15 6.41 3.69
N GLY A 362 40.08 6.56 2.93
CA GLY A 362 40.11 6.82 1.49
C GLY A 362 39.07 7.87 1.16
N ARG A 363 39.55 9.01 0.63
CA ARG A 363 38.78 10.18 0.22
C ARG A 363 37.55 9.82 -0.61
N GLY A 364 36.43 10.47 -0.29
CA GLY A 364 35.17 10.34 -1.00
C GLY A 364 35.31 10.53 -2.50
N VAL A 365 34.82 9.54 -3.23
CA VAL A 365 34.22 9.75 -4.54
C VAL A 365 32.73 9.82 -4.27
N VAL A 366 32.15 10.98 -4.56
CA VAL A 366 30.69 11.12 -4.62
C VAL A 366 30.24 10.30 -5.82
N GLU A 367 29.82 9.06 -5.60
CA GLU A 367 29.04 8.35 -6.62
C GLU A 367 27.70 9.07 -6.72
N GLY A 368 27.46 9.62 -7.90
CA GLY A 368 26.26 10.39 -8.21
C GLY A 368 25.02 9.55 -8.01
N ASN A 369 24.01 10.18 -7.44
CA ASN A 369 22.64 9.69 -7.33
C ASN A 369 22.17 9.23 -8.73
N ALA A 370 22.17 7.92 -9.00
CA ALA A 370 21.50 7.39 -10.17
C ALA A 370 20.00 7.61 -9.96
N GLU A 371 19.39 8.45 -10.80
CA GLU A 371 17.94 8.62 -10.88
C GLU A 371 17.31 7.22 -10.97
N GLN A 372 16.64 6.78 -9.91
CA GLN A 372 15.91 5.51 -9.95
C GLN A 372 14.66 5.72 -10.80
N VAL A 373 14.64 5.10 -11.98
CA VAL A 373 13.50 5.12 -12.90
C VAL A 373 12.38 4.26 -12.30
N GLN A 374 11.19 4.84 -12.11
CA GLN A 374 10.01 4.21 -11.51
C GLN A 374 9.65 2.89 -12.23
N LYS A 375 9.49 1.79 -11.48
CA LYS A 375 8.95 0.53 -12.02
C LYS A 375 7.41 0.59 -12.01
N VAL A 376 6.78 0.24 -13.13
CA VAL A 376 5.30 0.25 -13.30
C VAL A 376 4.85 -1.02 -14.03
N SER A 377 3.58 -1.40 -13.90
CA SER A 377 2.98 -2.48 -14.68
C SER A 377 2.67 -2.02 -16.10
N ILE A 378 2.53 -2.98 -17.04
CA ILE A 378 2.14 -2.65 -18.41
C ILE A 378 0.71 -2.10 -18.45
N GLY A 379 -0.21 -2.66 -17.65
CA GLY A 379 -1.58 -2.16 -17.50
C GLY A 379 -1.66 -0.71 -17.02
N ALA A 380 -0.75 -0.28 -16.14
CA ALA A 380 -0.67 1.12 -15.70
C ALA A 380 -0.13 2.06 -16.80
N ILE A 381 0.75 1.56 -17.67
CA ILE A 381 1.19 2.32 -18.85
C ILE A 381 0.05 2.43 -19.85
N GLN A 382 -0.72 1.36 -20.08
CA GLN A 382 -1.83 1.37 -21.04
C GLN A 382 -3.00 2.23 -20.54
N GLY A 383 -3.49 1.95 -19.32
CA GLY A 383 -4.59 2.68 -18.68
C GLY A 383 -5.94 2.48 -19.37
N GLU A 384 -7.01 2.97 -18.74
CA GLU A 384 -8.39 2.91 -19.26
C GLU A 384 -8.67 4.14 -20.14
N SER A 385 -7.84 4.34 -21.15
CA SER A 385 -7.84 5.53 -22.00
C SER A 385 -7.20 5.23 -23.36
N HIS A 386 -7.53 6.02 -24.37
CA HIS A 386 -6.90 5.98 -25.70
C HIS A 386 -5.51 6.65 -25.77
N ILE A 387 -5.07 7.22 -24.65
CA ILE A 387 -3.77 7.85 -24.46
C ILE A 387 -3.28 7.39 -23.10
N SER A 388 -2.04 6.90 -23.06
CA SER A 388 -1.39 6.48 -21.85
C SER A 388 -1.44 7.57 -20.77
N PRO A 389 -1.81 7.24 -19.52
CA PRO A 389 -1.69 8.18 -18.40
C PRO A 389 -0.24 8.54 -18.08
N LEU A 390 0.73 7.79 -18.61
CA LEU A 390 2.17 7.97 -18.40
C LEU A 390 2.88 8.50 -19.65
N ASP A 391 2.17 8.98 -20.67
CA ASP A 391 2.79 9.53 -21.89
C ASP A 391 3.83 10.61 -21.55
N GLY A 392 5.04 10.43 -22.08
CA GLY A 392 6.18 11.31 -21.83
C GLY A 392 6.97 11.01 -20.54
N GLU A 393 6.60 10.01 -19.76
CA GLU A 393 7.36 9.57 -18.58
C GLU A 393 8.40 8.49 -18.93
N ARG A 394 9.51 8.48 -18.18
CA ARG A 394 10.52 7.42 -18.26
C ARG A 394 10.22 6.37 -17.20
N VAL A 395 10.00 5.13 -17.63
CA VAL A 395 9.55 4.05 -16.76
C VAL A 395 10.44 2.81 -16.90
N ASN A 396 10.42 1.93 -15.91
CA ASN A 396 10.94 0.57 -15.96
C ASN A 396 9.75 -0.40 -15.94
N VAL A 397 9.70 -1.35 -16.86
CA VAL A 397 8.64 -2.36 -16.90
C VAL A 397 9.23 -3.73 -17.17
N GLN A 398 8.56 -4.77 -16.69
CA GLN A 398 8.92 -6.16 -16.97
C GLN A 398 7.82 -6.84 -17.75
N GLY A 399 8.22 -7.82 -18.57
CA GLY A 399 7.27 -8.64 -19.30
C GLY A 399 7.95 -9.73 -20.11
N ILE A 400 7.15 -10.72 -20.50
CA ILE A 400 7.59 -11.84 -21.33
C ILE A 400 7.52 -11.41 -22.79
N VAL A 401 8.62 -11.59 -23.52
CA VAL A 401 8.70 -11.32 -24.96
C VAL A 401 7.77 -12.28 -25.69
N THR A 402 6.71 -11.75 -26.30
CA THR A 402 5.70 -12.55 -27.02
C THR A 402 5.91 -12.56 -28.52
N ALA A 403 6.62 -11.56 -29.05
CA ALA A 403 6.91 -11.42 -30.48
C ALA A 403 8.14 -10.52 -30.71
N VAL A 404 8.97 -10.86 -31.71
CA VAL A 404 10.16 -10.08 -32.07
C VAL A 404 10.06 -9.59 -33.51
N GLY A 405 10.06 -8.27 -33.69
CA GLY A 405 10.01 -7.60 -34.99
C GLY A 405 11.37 -7.12 -35.49
N SER A 406 11.38 -6.49 -36.66
CA SER A 406 12.61 -5.94 -37.26
C SER A 406 13.08 -4.62 -36.62
N ARG A 407 12.25 -4.00 -35.77
CA ARG A 407 12.51 -2.67 -35.17
C ARG A 407 12.12 -2.58 -33.69
N GLY A 408 11.90 -3.72 -33.05
CA GLY A 408 11.37 -3.81 -31.70
C GLY A 408 10.85 -5.20 -31.38
N PHE A 409 10.16 -5.33 -30.25
CA PHE A 409 9.55 -6.56 -29.78
C PHE A 409 8.34 -6.22 -28.89
N TYR A 410 7.39 -7.15 -28.77
CA TYR A 410 6.30 -7.05 -27.81
C TYR A 410 6.69 -7.75 -26.53
N ILE A 411 6.36 -7.12 -25.40
CA ILE A 411 6.34 -7.76 -24.08
C ILE A 411 4.91 -7.77 -23.58
N GLN A 412 4.55 -8.78 -22.81
CA GLN A 412 3.28 -8.86 -22.11
C GLN A 412 3.52 -9.38 -20.69
N ASP A 413 2.77 -8.86 -19.74
CA ASP A 413 2.78 -9.33 -18.35
C ASP A 413 2.43 -10.83 -18.34
N GLY A 414 3.21 -11.61 -17.58
CA GLY A 414 3.05 -13.05 -17.47
C GLY A 414 1.71 -13.46 -16.84
N ILE A 415 1.22 -12.64 -15.92
CA ILE A 415 0.02 -12.88 -15.11
C ILE A 415 -1.11 -11.94 -15.57
N GLY A 416 -0.76 -10.69 -15.87
CA GLY A 416 -1.71 -9.62 -16.18
C GLY A 416 -2.35 -9.02 -14.91
N ASP A 417 -2.98 -7.86 -15.05
CA ASP A 417 -3.65 -7.15 -13.95
C ASP A 417 -5.11 -7.59 -13.71
N GLY A 418 -5.62 -8.48 -14.57
CA GLY A 418 -6.98 -9.02 -14.49
C GLY A 418 -8.09 -8.01 -14.86
N ASN A 419 -7.72 -6.84 -15.38
CA ASN A 419 -8.66 -5.82 -15.81
C ASN A 419 -8.84 -5.87 -17.34
N ASP A 420 -10.01 -6.34 -17.78
CA ASP A 420 -10.36 -6.39 -19.20
C ASP A 420 -10.39 -4.99 -19.87
N ALA A 421 -10.36 -3.89 -19.11
CA ALA A 421 -10.29 -2.54 -19.65
C ALA A 421 -8.86 -2.05 -19.95
N THR A 422 -7.82 -2.72 -19.47
CA THR A 422 -6.41 -2.36 -19.71
C THR A 422 -5.70 -3.45 -20.48
N SER A 423 -4.73 -3.05 -21.32
CA SER A 423 -3.84 -4.03 -21.96
C SER A 423 -2.66 -4.35 -21.05
N ASP A 424 -2.32 -5.63 -20.94
CA ASP A 424 -1.12 -6.12 -20.26
C ASP A 424 0.11 -6.20 -21.19
N ALA A 425 0.00 -5.74 -22.43
CA ALA A 425 1.06 -5.82 -23.42
C ALA A 425 1.49 -4.45 -23.96
N ILE A 426 2.76 -4.33 -24.32
CA ILE A 426 3.31 -3.09 -24.87
C ILE A 426 4.39 -3.37 -25.91
N TRP A 427 4.49 -2.48 -26.89
CA TRP A 427 5.54 -2.51 -27.89
C TRP A 427 6.79 -1.79 -27.41
N VAL A 428 7.95 -2.43 -27.55
CA VAL A 428 9.26 -1.86 -27.24
C VAL A 428 9.98 -1.48 -28.53
N PHE A 429 10.12 -0.20 -28.82
CA PHE A 429 10.69 0.31 -30.06
C PHE A 429 12.22 0.47 -29.99
N SER A 430 12.98 -0.51 -30.52
CA SER A 430 14.44 -0.53 -30.48
C SER A 430 15.16 -0.11 -31.78
N ARG A 431 14.46 0.59 -32.70
CA ARG A 431 14.90 1.07 -34.06
C ARG A 431 15.39 -0.01 -35.04
N SER A 432 15.92 -1.11 -34.54
CA SER A 432 16.47 -2.30 -35.19
C SER A 432 16.02 -3.55 -34.41
N ARG A 433 16.25 -4.75 -34.96
CA ARG A 433 15.85 -6.01 -34.31
C ARG A 433 16.65 -6.20 -33.01
N ALA A 434 15.96 -6.25 -31.88
CA ALA A 434 16.54 -6.51 -30.57
C ALA A 434 17.09 -7.95 -30.46
N ALA A 435 18.12 -8.13 -29.63
CA ALA A 435 18.74 -9.42 -29.35
C ALA A 435 18.01 -10.14 -28.20
N VAL A 436 16.71 -10.40 -28.38
CA VAL A 436 15.83 -11.14 -27.46
C VAL A 436 15.12 -12.26 -28.22
N ASN A 437 14.66 -13.27 -27.51
CA ASN A 437 13.89 -14.40 -28.04
C ASN A 437 12.47 -14.39 -27.45
N VAL A 438 11.52 -14.98 -28.19
CA VAL A 438 10.17 -15.23 -27.66
C VAL A 438 10.29 -16.16 -26.45
N GLY A 439 9.64 -15.80 -25.34
CA GLY A 439 9.73 -16.48 -24.04
C GLY A 439 10.86 -15.94 -23.14
N ASP A 440 11.66 -14.97 -23.57
CA ASP A 440 12.55 -14.24 -22.66
C ASP A 440 11.71 -13.31 -21.78
N GLU A 441 11.98 -13.27 -20.48
CA GLU A 441 11.48 -12.22 -19.60
C GLU A 441 12.51 -11.09 -19.55
N VAL A 442 12.08 -9.86 -19.73
CA VAL A 442 12.98 -8.71 -19.82
C VAL A 442 12.56 -7.60 -18.88
N SER A 443 13.52 -6.88 -18.31
CA SER A 443 13.31 -5.56 -17.71
C SER A 443 13.66 -4.50 -18.75
N VAL A 444 12.74 -3.59 -19.01
CA VAL A 444 12.87 -2.54 -20.03
C VAL A 444 12.70 -1.19 -19.39
N ILE A 445 13.74 -0.36 -19.42
CA ILE A 445 13.65 1.06 -19.14
C ILE A 445 13.44 1.80 -20.46
N GLY A 446 12.40 2.60 -20.58
CA GLY A 446 12.08 3.36 -21.79
C GLY A 446 11.19 4.58 -21.51
N MET A 447 11.06 5.45 -22.51
CA MET A 447 10.09 6.55 -22.50
C MET A 447 8.75 6.05 -23.00
N VAL A 448 7.67 6.24 -22.25
CA VAL A 448 6.31 5.99 -22.75
C VAL A 448 5.99 7.04 -23.83
N THR A 449 5.45 6.61 -24.96
CA THR A 449 5.18 7.49 -26.10
C THR A 449 3.96 7.03 -26.89
N GLU A 450 3.07 7.96 -27.21
CA GLU A 450 1.97 7.75 -28.15
C GLU A 450 2.44 7.84 -29.62
N PHE A 451 2.49 6.71 -30.33
CA PHE A 451 2.91 6.66 -31.72
C PHE A 451 1.74 6.73 -32.72
N PHE A 452 1.55 7.90 -33.34
CA PHE A 452 0.53 8.10 -34.39
C PHE A 452 1.03 7.67 -35.78
N GLN A 453 0.54 6.54 -36.28
CA GLN A 453 0.89 6.05 -37.61
C GLN A 453 0.45 7.01 -38.73
N GLY A 454 1.42 7.72 -39.33
CA GLY A 454 1.19 8.67 -40.43
C GLY A 454 1.31 10.15 -40.03
N GLY A 455 1.62 10.42 -38.76
CA GLY A 455 1.81 11.77 -38.20
C GLY A 455 0.59 12.28 -37.44
N GLN A 456 0.79 13.27 -36.56
CA GLN A 456 -0.32 13.92 -35.84
C GLN A 456 -1.32 14.53 -36.83
N GLY A 457 -2.62 14.25 -36.64
CA GLY A 457 -3.71 14.77 -37.48
C GLY A 457 -4.30 13.79 -38.50
N THR A 458 -3.92 12.50 -38.48
CA THR A 458 -4.49 11.47 -39.37
C THR A 458 -5.82 10.87 -38.89
N ASN A 459 -6.37 11.33 -37.76
CA ASN A 459 -7.60 10.79 -37.14
C ASN A 459 -7.51 9.26 -36.89
N ARG A 460 -6.30 8.75 -36.61
CA ARG A 460 -6.02 7.37 -36.22
C ARG A 460 -5.66 7.35 -34.73
N LEU A 461 -6.02 6.28 -34.03
CA LEU A 461 -5.49 6.01 -32.70
C LEU A 461 -3.97 5.89 -32.73
N SER A 462 -3.35 6.25 -31.62
CA SER A 462 -1.93 6.00 -31.36
C SER A 462 -1.70 4.52 -31.06
N LEU A 463 -0.43 4.13 -31.01
CA LEU A 463 0.04 2.90 -30.39
C LEU A 463 0.87 3.33 -29.18
N THR A 464 0.57 2.81 -28.00
CA THR A 464 1.38 3.07 -26.81
C THR A 464 2.67 2.25 -26.92
N GLU A 465 3.83 2.92 -26.92
CA GLU A 465 5.12 2.26 -27.04
C GLU A 465 6.17 2.76 -26.04
N LEU A 466 7.16 1.92 -25.77
CA LEU A 466 8.41 2.33 -25.10
C LEU A 466 9.45 2.71 -26.14
N SER A 467 9.75 4.01 -26.21
CA SER A 467 10.82 4.56 -27.04
C SER A 467 12.13 4.71 -26.25
N GLU A 468 13.24 4.81 -26.98
CA GLU A 468 14.61 4.89 -26.42
C GLU A 468 14.93 3.78 -25.39
N PRO A 469 14.59 2.49 -25.66
CA PRO A 469 14.66 1.47 -24.65
C PRO A 469 16.11 1.05 -24.33
N SER A 470 16.35 0.79 -23.06
CA SER A 470 17.45 -0.04 -22.55
C SER A 470 16.85 -1.23 -21.81
N PHE A 471 17.35 -2.43 -22.05
CA PHE A 471 16.76 -3.63 -21.47
C PHE A 471 17.79 -4.69 -21.15
N GLU A 472 17.44 -5.58 -20.23
CA GLU A 472 18.16 -6.78 -19.89
C GLU A 472 17.22 -8.00 -19.89
N VAL A 473 17.76 -9.18 -20.23
CA VAL A 473 17.03 -10.45 -20.13
C VAL A 473 17.23 -11.00 -18.73
N LEU A 474 16.13 -11.20 -18.01
CA LEU A 474 16.10 -11.71 -16.64
C LEU A 474 16.06 -13.23 -16.62
N SER A 475 15.25 -13.82 -17.50
CA SER A 475 15.06 -15.26 -17.63
C SER A 475 14.70 -15.63 -19.08
N SER A 476 14.83 -16.90 -19.46
CA SER A 476 14.63 -17.37 -20.83
C SER A 476 13.81 -18.66 -20.90
N ASN A 477 13.09 -18.85 -22.01
CA ASN A 477 12.22 -20.00 -22.27
C ASN A 477 11.04 -20.14 -21.29
N ASN A 478 10.50 -19.01 -20.83
CA ASN A 478 9.28 -18.97 -20.03
C ASN A 478 8.07 -19.39 -20.86
N GLU A 479 7.03 -19.89 -20.17
CA GLU A 479 5.73 -20.08 -20.80
C GLU A 479 5.17 -18.73 -21.27
N LEU A 480 4.56 -18.70 -22.44
CA LEU A 480 3.97 -17.47 -22.96
C LEU A 480 2.67 -17.16 -22.22
N PRO A 481 2.38 -15.86 -21.95
CA PRO A 481 1.12 -15.44 -21.33
C PRO A 481 -0.09 -16.06 -22.01
N ALA A 482 -1.12 -16.41 -21.25
CA ALA A 482 -2.33 -17.02 -21.79
C ALA A 482 -2.95 -16.14 -22.90
N VAL A 483 -3.52 -16.77 -23.92
CA VAL A 483 -4.18 -16.02 -24.99
C VAL A 483 -5.56 -15.56 -24.54
N VAL A 484 -5.91 -14.31 -24.83
CA VAL A 484 -7.30 -13.84 -24.70
C VAL A 484 -8.10 -14.43 -25.87
N VAL A 485 -9.08 -15.28 -25.57
CA VAL A 485 -9.95 -15.87 -26.58
C VAL A 485 -11.03 -14.86 -26.94
N LEU A 486 -11.15 -14.53 -28.22
CA LEU A 486 -12.14 -13.60 -28.75
C LEU A 486 -13.26 -14.35 -29.47
N GLY A 487 -14.50 -13.88 -29.29
CA GLY A 487 -15.70 -14.51 -29.83
C GLY A 487 -16.41 -15.42 -28.83
N VAL A 488 -17.33 -16.28 -29.27
CA VAL A 488 -18.35 -17.01 -28.47
C VAL A 488 -17.82 -17.75 -27.23
N ASP A 489 -16.56 -18.16 -27.23
CA ASP A 489 -15.91 -18.90 -26.15
C ASP A 489 -15.05 -18.02 -25.22
N GLY A 490 -15.14 -16.69 -25.35
CA GLY A 490 -14.38 -15.74 -24.56
C GLY A 490 -14.95 -14.33 -24.65
N ARG A 491 -14.07 -13.34 -24.75
CA ARG A 491 -14.46 -11.92 -24.75
C ARG A 491 -15.21 -11.60 -26.04
N GLN A 492 -16.44 -11.08 -25.91
CA GLN A 492 -17.31 -10.75 -27.04
C GLN A 492 -17.01 -9.34 -27.54
N PRO A 493 -16.59 -9.16 -28.81
CA PRO A 493 -16.52 -7.83 -29.39
C PRO A 493 -17.93 -7.21 -29.48
N PRO A 494 -18.10 -5.91 -29.16
CA PRO A 494 -19.38 -5.23 -29.25
C PRO A 494 -19.98 -5.26 -30.67
N SER A 495 -21.31 -5.33 -30.77
CA SER A 495 -22.03 -5.48 -32.03
C SER A 495 -22.69 -4.19 -32.57
N GLU A 496 -22.74 -3.12 -31.77
CA GLU A 496 -23.63 -1.97 -32.07
C GLU A 496 -23.03 -0.55 -31.97
N SER A 497 -21.79 -0.33 -31.49
CA SER A 497 -21.21 1.02 -31.40
C SER A 497 -19.71 1.11 -31.75
N ILE A 498 -19.38 2.12 -32.55
CA ILE A 498 -18.10 2.83 -32.51
C ILE A 498 -18.50 4.29 -32.36
N ASP A 499 -18.27 4.89 -31.20
CA ASP A 499 -18.32 6.35 -31.11
C ASP A 499 -17.23 6.91 -32.02
N ALA A 500 -17.61 7.88 -32.86
CA ALA A 500 -16.65 8.57 -33.70
C ALA A 500 -15.75 9.52 -32.89
N LYS A 501 -15.92 9.59 -31.56
CA LYS A 501 -15.21 10.50 -30.66
C LYS A 501 -14.82 9.82 -29.34
N PRO A 502 -13.54 9.88 -28.93
CA PRO A 502 -13.06 9.34 -27.66
C PRO A 502 -13.39 10.31 -26.52
N THR A 503 -14.56 10.21 -25.92
CA THR A 503 -14.91 11.06 -24.74
C THR A 503 -15.22 10.28 -23.47
N GLU A 504 -15.54 8.99 -23.58
CA GLU A 504 -15.74 8.04 -22.48
C GLU A 504 -15.10 6.71 -22.91
N PHE A 505 -14.43 6.01 -21.99
CA PHE A 505 -13.77 4.73 -22.27
C PHE A 505 -14.67 3.59 -21.76
N ASP A 506 -15.35 2.91 -22.68
CA ASP A 506 -16.34 1.86 -22.44
C ASP A 506 -16.04 0.63 -23.30
N VAL A 507 -15.21 -0.26 -22.75
CA VAL A 507 -14.78 -1.49 -23.42
C VAL A 507 -15.89 -2.54 -23.59
N VAL A 508 -17.07 -2.33 -22.99
CA VAL A 508 -18.21 -3.27 -23.06
C VAL A 508 -19.11 -2.92 -24.24
N ASN A 509 -19.32 -1.63 -24.49
CA ASN A 509 -20.26 -1.17 -25.50
C ASN A 509 -19.58 -0.56 -26.74
N ASP A 510 -18.34 -0.09 -26.63
CA ASP A 510 -17.60 0.51 -27.73
C ASP A 510 -16.54 -0.44 -28.32
N GLY A 511 -16.64 -0.69 -29.63
CA GLY A 511 -15.70 -1.55 -30.33
C GLY A 511 -14.28 -0.96 -30.42
N LEU A 512 -14.14 0.37 -30.40
CA LEU A 512 -12.85 1.04 -30.41
C LEU A 512 -12.09 0.76 -29.11
N ASP A 513 -12.75 1.03 -27.99
CA ASP A 513 -12.22 0.88 -26.62
C ASP A 513 -11.97 -0.61 -26.30
N PHE A 514 -12.86 -1.50 -26.77
CA PHE A 514 -12.66 -2.94 -26.66
C PHE A 514 -11.32 -3.37 -27.28
N TYR A 515 -11.01 -2.92 -28.49
CA TYR A 515 -9.75 -3.29 -29.14
C TYR A 515 -8.54 -2.52 -28.60
N GLU A 516 -8.74 -1.32 -28.08
CA GLU A 516 -7.73 -0.57 -27.34
C GLU A 516 -7.25 -1.35 -26.10
N SER A 517 -8.19 -1.89 -25.31
CA SER A 517 -7.85 -2.71 -24.14
C SER A 517 -7.14 -4.04 -24.46
N LEU A 518 -7.00 -4.39 -25.75
CA LEU A 518 -6.28 -5.59 -26.20
C LEU A 518 -4.98 -5.25 -26.93
N GLU A 519 -4.57 -3.97 -26.93
CA GLU A 519 -3.44 -3.48 -27.70
C GLU A 519 -2.16 -4.28 -27.40
N GLY A 520 -1.61 -4.96 -28.41
CA GLY A 520 -0.37 -5.74 -28.28
C GLY A 520 -0.51 -7.10 -27.56
N MET A 521 -1.67 -7.41 -26.96
CA MET A 521 -1.87 -8.66 -26.23
C MET A 521 -1.91 -9.86 -27.18
N ARG A 522 -1.52 -11.03 -26.65
CA ARG A 522 -1.74 -12.31 -27.34
C ARG A 522 -3.23 -12.63 -27.36
N VAL A 523 -3.83 -12.52 -28.53
CA VAL A 523 -5.24 -12.89 -28.74
C VAL A 523 -5.40 -14.14 -29.60
N ARG A 524 -6.50 -14.86 -29.41
CA ARG A 524 -6.91 -15.99 -30.24
C ARG A 524 -8.30 -15.78 -30.79
N VAL A 525 -8.40 -15.75 -32.12
CA VAL A 525 -9.67 -15.77 -32.85
C VAL A 525 -9.94 -17.17 -33.35
N LYS A 526 -11.02 -17.81 -32.88
CA LYS A 526 -11.43 -19.13 -33.37
C LYS A 526 -12.11 -18.99 -34.73
N ASN A 527 -11.85 -19.94 -35.63
CA ASN A 527 -12.48 -20.03 -36.96
C ASN A 527 -12.53 -18.69 -37.73
N ALA A 528 -11.44 -17.92 -37.69
CA ALA A 528 -11.37 -16.60 -38.30
C ALA A 528 -11.62 -16.66 -39.82
N VAL A 529 -12.53 -15.81 -40.32
CA VAL A 529 -12.82 -15.65 -41.74
C VAL A 529 -12.26 -14.33 -42.21
N VAL A 530 -11.36 -14.36 -43.20
CA VAL A 530 -10.81 -13.14 -43.81
C VAL A 530 -11.86 -12.48 -44.69
N ILE A 531 -12.16 -11.21 -44.42
CA ILE A 531 -13.24 -10.47 -45.07
C ILE A 531 -12.77 -9.34 -45.99
N SER A 532 -11.46 -9.08 -46.08
CA SER A 532 -10.89 -8.06 -46.97
C SER A 532 -9.43 -8.36 -47.33
N PRO A 533 -8.93 -7.88 -48.50
CA PRO A 533 -7.53 -8.06 -48.90
C PRO A 533 -6.54 -7.49 -47.88
N LYS A 534 -5.34 -8.09 -47.84
CA LYS A 534 -4.21 -7.62 -47.05
C LYS A 534 -3.91 -6.15 -47.36
N SER A 535 -3.81 -5.31 -46.34
CA SER A 535 -3.46 -3.90 -46.49
C SER A 535 -2.02 -3.75 -47.01
N ARG A 536 -1.67 -2.58 -47.55
CA ARG A 536 -0.28 -2.28 -47.96
C ARG A 536 0.73 -2.36 -46.81
N PHE A 537 0.25 -2.28 -45.56
CA PHE A 537 1.04 -2.41 -44.33
C PHE A 537 0.99 -3.81 -43.73
N GLY A 538 0.27 -4.73 -44.37
CA GLY A 538 0.23 -6.13 -44.01
C GLY A 538 -0.91 -6.56 -43.10
N ALA A 539 -1.75 -5.62 -42.65
CA ALA A 539 -2.94 -5.88 -41.86
C ALA A 539 -3.96 -6.74 -42.62
N ILE A 540 -4.70 -7.57 -41.88
CA ILE A 540 -5.80 -8.39 -42.41
C ILE A 540 -7.04 -8.14 -41.57
N TRP A 541 -8.20 -8.26 -42.21
CA TRP A 541 -9.50 -8.04 -41.59
C TRP A 541 -10.23 -9.36 -41.44
N VAL A 542 -10.63 -9.69 -40.22
CA VAL A 542 -11.27 -10.97 -39.91
C VAL A 542 -12.54 -10.81 -39.09
N VAL A 543 -13.45 -11.76 -39.25
CA VAL A 543 -14.55 -12.03 -38.30
C VAL A 543 -14.30 -13.36 -37.61
N GLY A 544 -14.58 -13.43 -36.30
CA GLY A 544 -14.46 -14.65 -35.52
C GLY A 544 -15.58 -15.66 -35.75
N ASP A 545 -15.40 -16.86 -35.24
CA ASP A 545 -16.42 -17.91 -35.11
C ASP A 545 -17.15 -18.28 -36.40
N GLY A 546 -16.45 -18.24 -37.54
CA GLY A 546 -17.06 -18.52 -38.85
C GLY A 546 -18.09 -17.47 -39.28
N GLY A 547 -18.11 -16.29 -38.65
CA GLY A 547 -19.09 -15.24 -38.87
C GLY A 547 -20.34 -15.32 -37.99
N VAL A 548 -20.39 -16.24 -37.03
CA VAL A 548 -21.48 -16.30 -36.04
C VAL A 548 -21.46 -15.02 -35.19
N GLY A 549 -22.59 -14.32 -35.11
CA GLY A 549 -22.71 -13.05 -34.38
C GLY A 549 -22.32 -11.80 -35.21
N ALA A 550 -21.67 -11.96 -36.36
CA ALA A 550 -21.41 -10.84 -37.25
C ALA A 550 -22.66 -10.48 -38.06
N THR A 551 -23.01 -9.19 -38.05
CA THR A 551 -24.13 -8.67 -38.85
C THR A 551 -23.61 -8.13 -40.19
N GLY A 552 -24.36 -8.34 -41.28
CA GLY A 552 -24.00 -7.80 -42.61
C GLY A 552 -23.13 -8.68 -43.51
N LEU A 553 -22.82 -9.93 -43.11
CA LEU A 553 -22.18 -10.93 -43.99
C LEU A 553 -23.14 -11.34 -45.12
N ASN A 554 -22.71 -11.23 -46.37
CA ASN A 554 -23.44 -11.81 -47.51
C ASN A 554 -23.13 -13.30 -47.70
N GLU A 555 -23.88 -13.96 -48.58
CA GLU A 555 -23.71 -15.38 -48.96
C GLU A 555 -22.31 -15.73 -49.49
N ARG A 556 -21.46 -14.73 -49.79
CA ARG A 556 -20.08 -14.90 -50.24
C ARG A 556 -19.04 -14.65 -49.14
N GLY A 557 -19.48 -14.44 -47.90
CA GLY A 557 -18.61 -14.26 -46.74
C GLY A 557 -17.96 -12.87 -46.62
N ALA A 558 -18.49 -11.86 -47.33
CA ALA A 558 -18.01 -10.47 -47.24
C ALA A 558 -19.06 -9.57 -46.56
N LEU A 559 -18.60 -8.52 -45.87
CA LEU A 559 -19.50 -7.52 -45.28
C LEU A 559 -20.11 -6.60 -46.35
N THR A 560 -21.43 -6.42 -46.27
CA THR A 560 -22.19 -5.62 -47.23
C THR A 560 -22.56 -4.28 -46.62
N ILE A 561 -22.22 -3.19 -47.31
CA ILE A 561 -22.63 -1.82 -46.92
C ILE A 561 -24.16 -1.75 -46.87
N ALA A 562 -24.70 -1.26 -45.75
CA ALA A 562 -26.14 -1.04 -45.58
C ALA A 562 -26.47 0.45 -45.59
N GLN A 563 -27.73 0.80 -45.86
CA GLN A 563 -28.19 2.19 -46.03
C GLN A 563 -27.96 3.08 -44.79
N ASN A 564 -27.77 2.48 -43.62
CA ASN A 564 -27.50 3.14 -42.34
C ASN A 564 -26.11 2.76 -41.77
N ASP A 565 -25.26 2.12 -42.59
CA ASP A 565 -23.97 1.57 -42.18
C ASP A 565 -22.98 1.61 -43.36
N PHE A 566 -22.40 2.79 -43.55
CA PHE A 566 -21.51 3.10 -44.67
C PHE A 566 -20.06 2.64 -44.47
N ASN A 567 -19.72 2.10 -43.29
CA ASN A 567 -18.38 1.60 -42.97
C ASN A 567 -18.46 0.24 -42.23
N PRO A 568 -18.96 -0.81 -42.89
CA PRO A 568 -19.21 -2.10 -42.23
C PRO A 568 -17.92 -2.78 -41.71
N SER A 569 -16.74 -2.43 -42.25
CA SER A 569 -15.44 -2.88 -41.73
C SER A 569 -14.97 -2.14 -40.48
N ALA A 570 -15.50 -0.95 -40.21
CA ALA A 570 -15.30 -0.29 -38.92
C ALA A 570 -16.40 -0.73 -37.95
N SER A 571 -17.66 -0.77 -38.35
CA SER A 571 -18.75 -0.70 -37.39
C SER A 571 -19.14 -1.98 -36.66
N LYS A 572 -18.80 -3.21 -37.09
CA LYS A 572 -19.44 -4.42 -36.51
C LYS A 572 -18.56 -5.65 -36.51
N SER A 573 -18.30 -6.19 -35.31
CA SER A 573 -17.70 -7.50 -35.04
C SER A 573 -16.37 -7.80 -35.78
N THR A 574 -15.74 -6.76 -36.33
CA THR A 574 -14.59 -6.87 -37.22
C THR A 574 -13.35 -6.54 -36.42
N MET A 575 -12.44 -7.50 -36.37
CA MET A 575 -11.17 -7.30 -35.69
C MET A 575 -10.19 -6.60 -36.60
N ILE A 576 -9.68 -5.47 -36.10
CA ILE A 576 -8.52 -4.80 -36.66
C ILE A 576 -7.27 -5.50 -36.16
N MET A 577 -6.80 -6.55 -36.87
CA MET A 577 -5.45 -7.07 -36.61
C MET A 577 -4.47 -6.49 -37.62
N GLU A 578 -3.78 -5.42 -37.21
CA GLU A 578 -2.51 -5.05 -37.82
C GLU A 578 -1.43 -6.09 -37.45
N PHE A 579 -1.47 -7.26 -38.09
CA PHE A 579 -0.33 -8.17 -38.05
C PHE A 579 0.85 -7.51 -38.77
N TRP A 580 1.87 -7.10 -38.01
CA TRP A 580 3.20 -6.90 -38.59
C TRP A 580 3.64 -8.22 -39.22
N ALA A 581 3.88 -8.20 -40.53
CA ALA A 581 4.11 -9.37 -41.38
C ALA A 581 5.41 -10.16 -41.10
N GLY A 582 5.98 -10.08 -39.90
CA GLY A 582 7.14 -10.86 -39.46
C GLY A 582 6.81 -12.19 -38.78
N LEU A 583 5.60 -12.40 -38.27
CA LEU A 583 5.31 -13.54 -37.37
C LEU A 583 4.75 -14.81 -38.04
N LEU A 584 4.64 -14.86 -39.37
CA LEU A 584 4.06 -16.01 -40.09
C LEU A 584 5.09 -16.88 -40.83
N HIS A 585 6.36 -16.89 -40.39
CA HIS A 585 7.37 -17.78 -40.98
C HIS A 585 7.78 -18.99 -40.14
N GLN A 586 7.27 -19.19 -38.92
CA GLN A 586 7.53 -20.42 -38.14
C GLN A 586 6.37 -20.81 -37.20
N MET A 587 5.19 -21.08 -37.75
CA MET A 587 4.26 -22.07 -37.19
C MET A 587 3.90 -23.08 -38.27
#